data_AF-A0A8H3C6V6-F1
#
_entry.id   AF-A0A8H3C6V6-F1
#
_cell.length_a   1.000
_cell.length_b   1.000
_cell.length_c   1.000
_cell.angle_alpha   90.00
_cell.angle_beta   90.00
_cell.angle_gamma   90.00
#
_symmetry.space_group_name_H-M   'P 1'
#
loop_
_entity.id
_entity.type
_entity.pdbx_description
1 polymer ?
#
loop_
_entity_poly.entity_id
_entity_poly.type
_entity_poly.pdbx_seq_one_letter_code
_entity_poly.pdbx_strand_id
1 'polypeptide(L)'
;MVVAQPPLIRSDATSLSDIDINQSTDNRPQVLNKRQKVEIDSFSGRKIYPSKGKLYVRGDSKVFRFSTSKSSSLFLQRKNPRKIAWTVGLAEETVKKRSRKTVKHQRGIVGADLAAIQAKRNQSSAEREKARADAIAKAKADKKKKEDAKTKAKPTGRAPAAAPKVSKQQMKGGKGGR
;
A
#
# COMPACT_ATOMS: atom_id res chain seq x y z
N MET A 1 5.94 17.16 -62.95
CA MET A 1 5.23 17.54 -64.19
C MET A 1 3.79 17.07 -64.05
N VAL A 2 2.85 18.01 -64.06
CA VAL A 2 1.40 17.80 -63.97
C VAL A 2 0.87 17.68 -65.40
N VAL A 3 0.05 16.67 -65.68
CA VAL A 3 -0.77 16.57 -66.90
C VAL A 3 -2.14 16.05 -66.43
N ALA A 4 -3.08 16.92 -66.06
CA ALA A 4 -4.11 17.52 -66.93
C ALA A 4 -5.07 16.48 -67.56
N GLN A 5 -6.27 16.36 -67.00
CA GLN A 5 -7.43 15.65 -67.59
C GLN A 5 -8.10 16.49 -68.69
N PRO A 6 -8.70 15.83 -69.70
CA PRO A 6 -9.81 16.38 -70.50
C PRO A 6 -11.14 15.55 -70.42
N PRO A 7 -12.29 16.06 -70.93
CA PRO A 7 -13.62 15.96 -70.27
C PRO A 7 -14.77 15.18 -70.97
N LEU A 8 -15.79 14.85 -70.15
CA LEU A 8 -17.28 14.77 -70.33
C LEU A 8 -17.94 14.24 -71.62
N ILE A 9 -18.79 13.21 -71.51
CA ILE A 9 -20.05 13.03 -72.30
C ILE A 9 -21.14 12.31 -71.46
N ARG A 10 -22.36 12.86 -71.46
CA ARG A 10 -23.62 12.33 -70.87
C ARG A 10 -24.37 11.41 -71.86
N SER A 11 -25.10 10.41 -71.36
CA SER A 11 -26.29 9.87 -72.04
C SER A 11 -27.27 9.23 -71.04
N ASP A 12 -28.54 9.59 -71.20
CA ASP A 12 -29.69 9.26 -70.36
C ASP A 12 -30.25 7.85 -70.63
N ALA A 13 -30.86 7.21 -69.63
CA ALA A 13 -31.99 6.30 -69.83
C ALA A 13 -32.70 5.98 -68.50
N THR A 14 -34.00 6.24 -68.51
CA THR A 14 -35.04 5.94 -67.52
C THR A 14 -35.43 4.47 -67.49
N SER A 15 -35.66 3.88 -66.32
CA SER A 15 -36.56 2.72 -66.17
C SER A 15 -37.47 2.89 -64.96
N LEU A 16 -38.77 3.03 -65.25
CA LEU A 16 -39.91 3.04 -64.35
C LEU A 16 -40.35 1.60 -64.04
N SER A 17 -40.29 1.20 -62.77
CA SER A 17 -41.09 0.17 -62.06
C SER A 17 -40.33 -0.11 -60.76
N ASP A 18 -40.74 0.37 -59.58
CA ASP A 18 -41.89 -0.18 -58.88
C ASP A 18 -42.58 0.84 -57.96
N ILE A 19 -43.89 0.66 -57.89
CA ILE A 19 -44.89 1.44 -57.17
C ILE A 19 -44.97 0.98 -55.70
N ASP A 20 -44.94 1.96 -54.80
CA ASP A 20 -45.56 2.06 -53.47
C ASP A 20 -45.90 0.80 -52.67
N ILE A 21 -45.23 0.64 -51.52
CA ILE A 21 -45.86 0.06 -50.32
C ILE A 21 -45.49 0.90 -49.09
N ASN A 22 -46.48 1.69 -48.68
CA ASN A 22 -46.74 2.15 -47.32
C ASN A 22 -45.72 3.05 -46.63
N GLN A 23 -46.09 4.34 -46.66
CA GLN A 23 -46.12 5.24 -45.51
C GLN A 23 -45.83 4.57 -44.16
N SER A 24 -44.60 4.67 -43.69
CA SER A 24 -44.39 5.01 -42.29
C SER A 24 -43.57 6.29 -42.27
N THR A 25 -44.28 7.41 -42.23
CA THR A 25 -43.76 8.54 -41.47
C THR A 25 -43.50 7.98 -40.08
N ASP A 26 -42.26 7.63 -39.76
CA ASP A 26 -41.79 7.46 -38.38
C ASP A 26 -41.80 8.86 -37.73
N ASN A 27 -42.99 9.46 -37.69
CA ASN A 27 -43.37 10.53 -36.80
C ASN A 27 -43.61 9.85 -35.44
N ARG A 28 -42.55 9.21 -34.93
CA ARG A 28 -42.50 8.91 -33.50
C ARG A 28 -42.53 10.29 -32.86
N PRO A 29 -43.57 10.65 -32.12
CA PRO A 29 -43.44 11.81 -31.27
C PRO A 29 -42.19 11.54 -30.45
N GLN A 30 -41.22 12.45 -30.52
CA GLN A 30 -40.17 12.53 -29.52
C GLN A 30 -40.93 12.79 -28.22
N VAL A 31 -41.41 11.72 -27.58
CA VAL A 31 -41.92 11.77 -26.22
C VAL A 31 -40.74 12.31 -25.47
N LEU A 32 -40.83 13.61 -25.15
CA LEU A 32 -39.86 14.32 -24.35
C LEU A 32 -39.88 13.58 -23.04
N ASN A 33 -39.02 12.58 -22.92
CA ASN A 33 -38.69 11.92 -21.68
C ASN A 33 -38.08 13.04 -20.85
N LYS A 34 -38.93 13.78 -20.14
CA LYS A 34 -38.54 14.76 -19.14
C LYS A 34 -37.77 13.95 -18.11
N ARG A 35 -36.45 13.87 -18.30
CA ARG A 35 -35.51 13.39 -17.29
C ARG A 35 -35.64 14.36 -16.14
N GLN A 36 -36.51 14.01 -15.20
CA GLN A 36 -36.72 14.74 -13.97
C GLN A 36 -35.38 14.89 -13.27
N LYS A 37 -35.01 16.13 -12.93
CA LYS A 37 -33.75 16.41 -12.24
C LYS A 37 -33.78 15.72 -10.88
N VAL A 38 -32.91 14.74 -10.70
CA VAL A 38 -32.74 14.03 -9.44
C VAL A 38 -31.70 14.78 -8.61
N GLU A 39 -32.04 15.04 -7.37
CA GLU A 39 -31.21 15.78 -6.43
C GLU A 39 -30.67 14.83 -5.36
N ILE A 40 -29.70 15.27 -4.56
CA ILE A 40 -29.03 14.40 -3.58
C ILE A 40 -29.28 14.93 -2.17
N ASP A 41 -29.63 14.02 -1.26
CA ASP A 41 -29.75 14.30 0.18
C ASP A 41 -28.39 14.67 0.77
N SER A 42 -28.28 15.84 1.38
CA SER A 42 -27.05 16.37 1.96
C SER A 42 -26.54 15.57 3.17
N PHE A 43 -27.41 14.81 3.83
CA PHE A 43 -27.06 14.01 5.01
C PHE A 43 -26.77 12.56 4.67
N SER A 44 -27.62 11.95 3.85
CA SER A 44 -27.58 10.50 3.60
C SER A 44 -27.01 10.12 2.23
N GLY A 45 -26.90 11.05 1.29
CA GLY A 45 -26.47 10.78 -0.09
C GLY A 45 -27.54 10.09 -0.96
N ARG A 46 -28.78 9.93 -0.48
CA ARG A 46 -29.88 9.30 -1.23
C ARG A 46 -30.42 10.21 -2.33
N LYS A 47 -30.88 9.61 -3.43
CA LYS A 47 -31.56 10.31 -4.53
C LYS A 47 -32.91 10.89 -4.08
N ILE A 48 -33.18 12.13 -4.44
CA ILE A 48 -34.42 12.86 -4.20
C ILE A 48 -35.06 13.12 -5.57
N TYR A 49 -36.24 12.54 -5.78
CA TYR A 49 -37.06 12.78 -6.95
C TYR A 49 -37.91 14.05 -6.76
N PRO A 50 -38.40 14.69 -7.84
CA PRO A 50 -39.28 15.84 -7.71
C PRO A 50 -40.48 15.54 -6.79
N SER A 51 -40.94 16.57 -6.09
CA SER A 51 -42.05 16.48 -5.12
C SER A 51 -41.77 15.61 -3.88
N LYS A 52 -40.52 15.19 -3.65
CA LYS A 52 -40.10 14.50 -2.43
C LYS A 52 -39.14 15.33 -1.59
N GLY A 53 -39.13 15.02 -0.30
CA GLY A 53 -38.19 15.59 0.65
C GLY A 53 -38.55 17.01 1.09
N LYS A 54 -37.58 17.70 1.69
CA LYS A 54 -37.70 19.10 2.07
C LYS A 54 -36.36 19.83 1.95
N LEU A 55 -36.46 21.15 1.76
CA LEU A 55 -35.33 22.06 1.67
C LEU A 55 -35.22 22.84 2.99
N TYR A 56 -34.03 22.86 3.56
CA TYR A 56 -33.70 23.64 4.75
C TYR A 56 -32.63 24.66 4.41
N VAL A 57 -32.95 25.94 4.59
CA VAL A 57 -32.00 27.04 4.44
C VAL A 57 -31.51 27.42 5.83
N ARG A 58 -30.20 27.36 6.05
CA ARG A 58 -29.57 27.85 7.27
C ARG A 58 -29.29 29.37 7.14
N GLY A 59 -29.16 30.08 8.25
CA GLY A 59 -28.89 31.52 8.27
C GLY A 59 -27.59 31.96 7.55
N ASP A 60 -26.66 31.03 7.28
CA ASP A 60 -25.48 31.25 6.42
C ASP A 60 -25.78 31.03 4.93
N SER A 61 -27.05 31.13 4.53
CA SER A 61 -27.59 30.88 3.17
C SER A 61 -27.27 29.49 2.60
N LYS A 62 -26.79 28.54 3.42
CA LYS A 62 -26.54 27.17 2.97
C LYS A 62 -27.84 26.40 2.82
N VAL A 63 -28.00 25.80 1.66
CA VAL A 63 -29.16 24.98 1.31
C VAL A 63 -28.85 23.51 1.57
N PHE A 64 -29.63 22.89 2.44
CA PHE A 64 -29.59 21.47 2.73
C PHE A 64 -30.86 20.81 2.21
N ARG A 65 -30.70 19.66 1.53
CA ARG A 65 -31.82 18.89 0.99
C ARG A 65 -31.94 17.58 1.74
N PHE A 66 -33.13 17.24 2.20
CA PHE A 66 -33.38 16.01 2.94
C PHE A 66 -34.41 15.15 2.21
N SER A 67 -34.09 13.86 2.04
CA SER A 67 -35.01 12.89 1.43
C SER A 67 -36.16 12.49 2.37
N THR A 68 -35.89 12.41 3.68
CA THR A 68 -36.80 11.87 4.69
C THR A 68 -36.77 12.70 5.98
N SER A 69 -37.83 12.58 6.79
CA SER A 69 -37.88 13.21 8.11
C SER A 69 -36.73 12.76 9.01
N LYS A 70 -36.29 11.50 8.88
CA LYS A 70 -35.15 10.94 9.62
C LYS A 70 -33.86 11.71 9.38
N SER A 71 -33.49 11.99 8.13
CA SER A 71 -32.25 12.73 7.83
C SER A 71 -32.31 14.17 8.34
N SER A 72 -33.46 14.83 8.21
CA SER A 72 -33.63 16.19 8.73
C SER A 72 -33.58 16.29 10.26
N SER A 73 -34.17 15.31 10.97
CA SER A 73 -34.19 15.29 12.43
C SER A 73 -32.78 15.10 12.98
N LEU A 74 -32.01 14.16 12.41
CA LEU A 74 -30.62 13.93 12.81
C LEU A 74 -29.71 15.14 12.53
N PHE A 75 -29.96 15.86 11.44
CA PHE A 75 -29.24 17.09 11.13
C PHE A 75 -29.54 18.21 12.14
N LEU A 76 -30.81 18.40 12.53
CA LEU A 76 -31.20 19.39 13.55
C LEU A 76 -30.65 19.03 14.94
N GLN A 77 -30.56 17.73 15.24
CA GLN A 77 -29.86 17.21 16.42
C GLN A 77 -28.33 17.33 16.35
N ARG A 78 -27.79 17.95 15.29
CA ARG A 78 -26.36 18.18 15.07
C ARG A 78 -25.55 16.87 15.05
N LYS A 79 -26.17 15.77 14.63
CA LYS A 79 -25.47 14.49 14.48
C LYS A 79 -24.58 14.54 13.25
N ASN A 80 -23.38 13.99 13.38
CA ASN A 80 -22.41 13.95 12.29
C ASN A 80 -22.70 12.71 11.40
N PRO A 81 -22.99 12.87 10.10
CA PRO A 81 -23.18 11.75 9.18
C PRO A 81 -22.03 10.73 9.22
N ARG A 82 -20.79 11.17 9.46
CA ARG A 82 -19.60 10.29 9.58
C ARG A 82 -19.71 9.24 10.69
N LYS A 83 -20.53 9.47 11.70
CA LYS A 83 -20.75 8.53 12.82
C LYS A 83 -21.94 7.60 12.58
N ILE A 84 -22.66 7.73 11.46
CA ILE A 84 -23.89 7.00 11.18
C ILE A 84 -23.65 6.05 10.01
N ALA A 85 -23.58 4.75 10.33
CA ALA A 85 -23.18 3.71 9.38
C ALA A 85 -24.07 3.58 8.13
N TRP A 86 -25.36 3.92 8.21
CA TRP A 86 -26.29 3.80 7.07
C TRP A 86 -26.22 4.96 6.07
N THR A 87 -25.45 6.01 6.37
CA THR A 87 -25.32 7.19 5.50
C THR A 87 -24.22 6.97 4.46
N VAL A 88 -24.45 7.43 3.23
CA VAL A 88 -23.60 7.13 2.07
C VAL A 88 -22.65 8.29 1.72
N GLY A 89 -22.70 9.40 2.46
CA GLY A 89 -22.05 10.65 2.04
C GLY A 89 -21.36 11.39 3.17
N LEU A 90 -20.13 10.98 3.50
CA LEU A 90 -18.99 11.83 3.91
C LEU A 90 -17.73 11.00 4.24
N ALA A 91 -17.58 9.81 3.64
CA ALA A 91 -16.42 8.94 3.83
C ALA A 91 -15.34 9.16 2.75
N GLU A 92 -15.52 10.16 1.89
CA GLU A 92 -14.51 10.52 0.92
C GLU A 92 -13.64 11.67 1.44
N GLU A 93 -12.35 11.39 1.39
CA GLU A 93 -11.22 12.31 1.42
C GLU A 93 -10.55 12.65 2.77
N THR A 94 -9.32 12.14 2.85
CA THR A 94 -8.23 12.43 3.78
C THR A 94 -8.37 11.98 5.23
N VAL A 95 -8.31 10.66 5.43
CA VAL A 95 -7.39 10.16 6.47
C VAL A 95 -5.96 10.50 5.99
N LYS A 96 -5.54 11.76 6.14
CA LYS A 96 -4.12 12.08 6.15
C LYS A 96 -3.56 11.33 7.35
N LYS A 97 -3.00 10.14 7.09
CA LYS A 97 -2.27 9.36 8.09
C LYS A 97 -1.20 10.27 8.68
N ARG A 98 -1.46 10.85 9.85
CA ARG A 98 -0.42 11.52 10.64
C ARG A 98 0.50 10.43 11.16
N SER A 99 1.45 10.02 10.33
CA SER A 99 2.62 9.29 10.77
C SER A 99 3.44 10.23 11.64
N ARG A 100 3.39 10.07 12.96
CA ARG A 100 4.40 10.66 13.84
C ARG A 100 5.65 9.80 13.71
N LYS A 101 6.71 10.33 13.08
CA LYS A 101 8.03 9.68 13.09
C LYS A 101 8.64 9.87 14.48
N THR A 102 8.78 8.78 15.23
CA THR A 102 9.46 8.79 16.52
C THR A 102 10.97 8.94 16.29
N VAL A 103 11.54 10.07 16.69
CA VAL A 103 12.99 10.31 16.68
C VAL A 103 13.61 9.58 17.87
N LYS A 104 14.22 8.41 17.61
CA LYS A 104 14.95 7.67 18.64
C LYS A 104 16.30 8.34 18.87
N HIS A 105 16.51 8.84 20.08
CA HIS A 105 17.77 9.44 20.47
C HIS A 105 18.75 8.32 20.82
N GLN A 106 19.94 8.33 20.20
CA GLN A 106 20.96 7.32 20.46
C GLN A 106 21.56 7.58 21.85
N ARG A 107 21.36 6.66 22.80
CA ARG A 107 22.01 6.73 24.12
C ARG A 107 23.46 6.27 24.00
N GLY A 108 24.38 6.94 24.72
CA GLY A 108 25.79 6.58 24.76
C GLY A 108 26.00 5.20 25.37
N ILE A 109 26.87 4.39 24.75
CA ILE A 109 27.28 3.09 25.28
C ILE A 109 28.54 3.34 26.10
N VAL A 110 28.50 3.05 27.40
CA VAL A 110 29.66 3.24 28.29
C VAL A 110 30.83 2.40 27.76
N GLY A 111 31.96 3.06 27.50
CA GLY A 111 33.20 2.40 27.04
C GLY A 111 33.46 2.42 25.52
N ALA A 112 32.61 3.06 24.70
CA ALA A 112 32.90 3.29 23.29
C ALA A 112 32.40 4.65 22.81
N ASP A 113 33.31 5.45 22.24
CA ASP A 113 32.95 6.74 21.64
C ASP A 113 32.03 6.56 20.42
N LEU A 114 31.09 7.51 20.25
CA LEU A 114 30.11 7.50 19.17
C LEU A 114 30.77 7.41 17.77
N ALA A 115 31.93 8.05 17.60
CA ALA A 115 32.71 8.01 16.38
C ALA A 115 33.23 6.59 16.06
N ALA A 116 33.69 5.84 17.07
CA ALA A 116 34.16 4.47 16.89
C ALA A 116 33.01 3.50 16.53
N ILE A 117 31.82 3.73 17.06
CA ILE A 117 30.62 2.92 16.75
C ILE A 117 30.15 3.18 15.32
N GLN A 118 30.15 4.43 14.87
CA GLN A 118 29.79 4.78 13.49
C GLN A 118 30.82 4.25 12.50
N ALA A 119 32.12 4.37 12.80
CA ALA A 119 33.18 3.81 11.97
C ALA A 119 33.06 2.29 11.82
N LYS A 120 32.81 1.56 12.92
CA LYS A 120 32.56 0.11 12.87
C LYS A 120 31.31 -0.28 12.07
N ARG A 121 30.24 0.53 12.14
CA ARG A 121 29.03 0.30 11.33
C ARG A 121 29.27 0.54 9.84
N ASN A 122 30.03 1.59 9.51
CA ASN A 122 30.26 2.01 8.13
C ASN A 122 31.37 1.22 7.41
N GLN A 123 32.05 0.28 8.08
CA GLN A 123 32.98 -0.63 7.42
C GLN A 123 32.28 -1.38 6.27
N SER A 124 32.89 -1.36 5.09
CA SER A 124 32.37 -2.06 3.93
C SER A 124 32.50 -3.58 4.10
N SER A 125 31.67 -4.38 3.41
CA SER A 125 31.78 -5.85 3.45
C SER A 125 33.17 -6.34 3.04
N ALA A 126 33.77 -5.68 2.05
CA ALA A 126 35.11 -5.95 1.57
C ALA A 126 36.20 -5.75 2.64
N GLU A 127 36.10 -4.71 3.46
CA GLU A 127 37.04 -4.47 4.58
C GLU A 127 36.90 -5.55 5.67
N ARG A 128 35.68 -6.01 5.95
CA ARG A 128 35.44 -7.09 6.93
C ARG A 128 36.01 -8.42 6.45
N GLU A 129 35.87 -8.73 5.16
CA GLU A 129 36.40 -9.96 4.57
C GLU A 129 37.93 -9.95 4.52
N LYS A 130 38.54 -8.82 4.15
CA LYS A 130 40.00 -8.63 4.21
C LYS A 130 40.54 -8.80 5.63
N ALA A 131 39.91 -8.15 6.62
CA ALA A 131 40.31 -8.31 8.02
C ALA A 131 40.18 -9.77 8.53
N ARG A 132 39.16 -10.50 8.08
CA ARG A 132 39.01 -11.95 8.38
C ARG A 132 40.10 -12.77 7.69
N ALA A 133 40.39 -12.51 6.43
CA ALA A 133 41.44 -13.21 5.68
C ALA A 133 42.82 -12.99 6.31
N ASP A 134 43.14 -11.75 6.69
CA ASP A 134 44.39 -11.40 7.36
C ASP A 134 44.52 -12.04 8.74
N ALA A 135 43.43 -12.10 9.51
CA ALA A 135 43.40 -12.79 10.80
C ALA A 135 43.59 -14.31 10.65
N ILE A 136 42.97 -14.92 9.64
CA ILE A 136 43.16 -16.33 9.33
C ILE A 136 44.59 -16.62 8.89
N ALA A 137 45.18 -15.75 8.05
CA ALA A 137 46.56 -15.88 7.61
C ALA A 137 47.56 -15.77 8.79
N LYS A 138 47.38 -14.77 9.67
CA LYS A 138 48.18 -14.62 10.90
C LYS A 138 48.04 -15.83 11.82
N ALA A 139 46.81 -16.30 12.08
CA ALA A 139 46.57 -17.47 12.90
C ALA A 139 47.19 -18.76 12.32
N LYS A 140 47.20 -18.92 11.00
CA LYS A 140 47.87 -20.04 10.33
C LYS A 140 49.39 -19.93 10.43
N ALA A 141 49.96 -18.73 10.27
CA ALA A 141 51.39 -18.49 10.41
C ALA A 141 51.87 -18.75 11.86
N ASP A 142 51.10 -18.32 12.86
CA ASP A 142 51.42 -18.53 14.27
C ASP A 142 51.29 -20.01 14.67
N LYS A 143 50.35 -20.75 14.07
CA LYS A 143 50.25 -22.22 14.25
C LYS A 143 51.47 -22.93 13.68
N LYS A 144 51.91 -22.59 12.46
CA LYS A 144 53.13 -23.15 11.86
C LYS A 144 54.36 -22.87 12.72
N LYS A 145 54.55 -21.61 13.16
CA LYS A 145 55.64 -21.23 14.07
C LYS A 145 55.61 -21.98 15.41
N LYS A 146 54.42 -22.29 15.95
CA LYS A 146 54.27 -23.10 17.17
C LYS A 146 54.53 -24.58 16.95
N GLU A 147 54.27 -25.11 15.76
CA GLU A 147 54.59 -26.50 15.39
C GLU A 147 56.10 -26.68 15.15
N ASP A 148 56.75 -25.71 14.50
CA ASP A 148 58.20 -25.68 14.31
C ASP A 148 58.98 -25.51 15.63
N ALA A 149 58.36 -24.86 16.62
CA ALA A 149 58.91 -24.79 17.98
C ALA A 149 58.70 -26.09 18.78
N LYS A 150 57.65 -26.88 18.50
CA LYS A 150 57.38 -28.17 19.15
C LYS A 150 58.25 -29.31 18.62
N THR A 151 58.64 -29.28 17.34
CA THR A 151 59.56 -30.29 16.76
C THR A 151 61.00 -30.14 17.26
N LYS A 152 61.36 -28.99 17.85
CA LYS A 152 62.66 -28.78 18.52
C LYS A 152 62.66 -29.03 20.03
N ALA A 153 61.54 -29.46 20.63
CA ALA A 153 61.44 -29.77 22.05
C ALA A 153 60.81 -31.16 22.26
N LYS A 154 61.58 -32.23 22.02
CA LYS A 154 61.28 -33.55 22.54
C LYS A 154 62.49 -34.08 23.32
N PRO A 155 62.36 -34.19 24.65
CA PRO A 155 62.71 -35.45 25.29
C PRO A 155 61.56 -36.02 26.14
N THR A 156 61.20 -37.26 25.79
CA THR A 156 60.88 -38.44 26.65
C THR A 156 60.06 -38.35 27.96
N GLY A 157 58.99 -39.17 28.03
CA GLY A 157 58.40 -39.77 29.26
C GLY A 157 56.86 -39.61 29.36
N ARG A 158 56.01 -40.58 28.96
CA ARG A 158 55.44 -41.77 29.69
C ARG A 158 54.59 -41.32 30.91
N ALA A 159 53.34 -41.73 31.23
CA ALA A 159 52.31 -42.71 30.83
C ALA A 159 50.96 -42.33 31.56
N PRO A 160 49.80 -43.03 31.36
CA PRO A 160 48.43 -42.50 31.50
C PRO A 160 47.60 -43.02 32.72
N ALA A 161 46.47 -42.36 33.05
CA ALA A 161 45.30 -42.92 33.77
C ALA A 161 44.10 -41.94 33.69
N ALA A 162 43.00 -42.24 33.01
CA ALA A 162 41.81 -43.02 33.43
C ALA A 162 40.71 -42.17 34.13
N ALA A 163 39.63 -41.86 33.38
CA ALA A 163 38.29 -41.57 33.95
C ALA A 163 37.21 -41.77 32.86
N PRO A 164 36.22 -42.67 33.05
CA PRO A 164 35.16 -42.91 32.07
C PRO A 164 33.98 -41.94 32.21
N LYS A 165 33.31 -41.75 31.08
CA LYS A 165 32.17 -40.88 30.81
C LYS A 165 30.91 -41.33 31.57
N VAL A 166 30.21 -40.38 32.21
CA VAL A 166 28.79 -40.54 32.56
C VAL A 166 27.92 -39.61 31.70
N SER A 167 26.78 -40.16 31.28
CA SER A 167 26.04 -39.78 30.09
C SER A 167 25.04 -38.64 30.31
N LYS A 168 24.74 -38.01 29.17
CA LYS A 168 23.91 -36.82 28.96
C LYS A 168 22.40 -37.14 29.02
N GLN A 169 21.93 -37.78 30.10
CA GLN A 169 20.53 -38.21 30.18
C GLN A 169 19.95 -38.11 31.61
N GLN A 170 20.19 -37.00 32.32
CA GLN A 170 19.46 -36.75 33.56
C GLN A 170 19.41 -35.25 33.92
N MET A 171 19.01 -34.40 32.98
CA MET A 171 18.68 -32.99 33.27
C MET A 171 17.63 -32.48 32.28
N LYS A 172 16.41 -33.04 32.32
CA LYS A 172 15.20 -32.36 31.82
C LYS A 172 13.92 -32.99 32.37
N GLY A 173 13.17 -32.20 33.14
CA GLY A 173 11.83 -32.51 33.64
C GLY A 173 11.82 -32.68 35.17
N GLY A 174 11.03 -31.97 35.97
CA GLY A 174 9.95 -31.04 35.68
C GLY A 174 9.50 -30.31 36.96
N LYS A 175 8.71 -29.26 36.77
CA LYS A 175 8.00 -28.45 37.77
C LYS A 175 7.33 -29.29 38.87
N GLY A 176 7.47 -28.87 40.12
CA GLY A 176 6.62 -29.25 41.25
C GLY A 176 6.92 -28.34 42.43
N GLY A 177 5.92 -27.58 42.90
CA GLY A 177 6.11 -26.44 43.77
C GLY A 177 6.12 -26.74 45.27
N ARG A 178 6.65 -25.76 46.00
CA ARG A 178 6.14 -25.19 47.24
C ARG A 178 6.88 -23.88 47.49
#